data_AF-A0AAU4N4N3-F1
#
_entry.id   AF-A0AAU4N4N3-F1
#
_cell.length_a   1.000
_cell.length_b   1.000
_cell.length_c   1.000
_cell.angle_alpha   90.00
_cell.angle_beta   90.00
_cell.angle_gamma   90.00
#
_symmetry.space_group_name_H-M   'P 1'
#
loop_
_entity.id
_entity.type
_entity.pdbx_description
1 polymer ?
#
loop_
_entity_poly.entity_id
_entity_poly.type
_entity_poly.pdbx_seq_one_letter_code
_entity_poly.pdbx_strand_id
1 'polypeptide(L)'
;MAACILGAAGIAASTVATAPAAHAAANGGCWTYYASPDPRNPRAQMSVTPCIKKASAGVVAPSAKFTKNTHWKTPKGCQIIITAVRAGDRKIMSRKAHACPTAATNNKVFTAPTFRATSGQYTTFVLVTKQDELTQNARSQFLKM
;
A
#
# COMPACT_ATOMS: atom_id res chain seq x y z
N MET A 1 20.25 42.57 7.55
CA MET A 1 19.82 42.38 8.95
C MET A 1 18.30 42.19 8.91
N ALA A 2 17.82 40.95 9.05
CA ALA A 2 17.23 40.42 10.30
C ALA A 2 15.93 41.18 10.66
N ALA A 3 14.75 40.60 10.41
CA ALA A 3 13.97 39.74 11.34
C ALA A 3 13.24 40.61 12.41
N CYS A 4 11.98 40.41 12.86
CA CYS A 4 11.00 39.34 12.72
C CYS A 4 9.75 39.65 13.60
N ILE A 5 8.54 39.24 13.14
CA ILE A 5 7.36 38.64 13.86
C ILE A 5 6.64 39.52 14.96
N LEU A 6 5.30 39.64 15.10
CA LEU A 6 4.29 38.64 15.51
C LEU A 6 2.83 39.17 15.55
N GLY A 7 1.90 38.26 15.22
CA GLY A 7 0.54 38.14 15.79
C GLY A 7 -0.57 38.04 14.72
N ALA A 8 -1.56 37.14 14.73
CA ALA A 8 -1.85 35.87 15.41
C ALA A 8 -3.08 35.25 14.69
N ALA A 9 -3.30 33.94 14.87
CA ALA A 9 -4.57 33.23 14.69
C ALA A 9 -5.17 33.11 13.27
N GLY A 10 -4.55 32.27 12.43
CA GLY A 10 -5.24 31.62 11.32
C GLY A 10 -5.81 30.28 11.78
N ILE A 11 -7.13 30.14 11.74
CA ILE A 11 -7.84 28.86 11.88
C ILE A 11 -7.11 27.84 11.02
N ALA A 12 -6.60 26.77 11.65
CA ALA A 12 -6.01 25.64 10.95
C ALA A 12 -7.13 24.96 10.16
N ALA A 13 -7.41 25.48 8.97
CA ALA A 13 -7.95 24.69 7.89
C ALA A 13 -7.09 23.44 7.88
N SER A 14 -7.71 22.31 8.24
CA SER A 14 -7.12 21.00 8.07
C SER A 14 -6.86 20.89 6.58
N THR A 15 -5.71 21.37 6.14
CA THR A 15 -5.18 21.15 4.82
C THR A 15 -5.02 19.65 4.80
N VAL A 16 -6.05 19.00 4.26
CA VAL A 16 -5.93 17.71 3.63
C VAL A 16 -4.70 17.88 2.79
N ALA A 17 -3.57 17.38 3.30
CA ALA A 17 -2.32 17.42 2.60
C ALA A 17 -2.67 16.76 1.27
N THR A 18 -2.80 17.61 0.25
CA THR A 18 -2.91 17.22 -1.13
C THR A 18 -1.66 16.39 -1.32
N ALA A 19 -1.82 15.07 -1.21
CA ALA A 19 -0.75 14.13 -1.45
C ALA A 19 -0.14 14.59 -2.77
N PRO A 20 1.17 14.90 -2.80
CA PRO A 20 1.75 15.54 -3.95
C PRO A 20 1.38 14.70 -5.18
N ALA A 21 1.12 15.37 -6.30
CA ALA A 21 0.94 14.78 -7.63
C ALA A 21 2.22 14.06 -8.13
N ALA A 22 2.99 13.48 -7.21
CA ALA A 22 4.24 12.80 -7.41
C ALA A 22 3.95 11.35 -7.82
N HIS A 23 4.17 11.09 -9.11
CA HIS A 23 4.40 9.79 -9.74
C HIS A 23 3.17 8.89 -9.94
N ALA A 24 2.22 9.33 -10.76
CA ALA A 24 1.33 8.40 -11.46
C ALA A 24 2.00 7.91 -12.74
N ALA A 25 2.52 6.67 -12.74
CA ALA A 25 3.17 6.08 -13.91
C ALA A 25 2.13 5.52 -14.90
N ALA A 26 2.36 5.70 -16.21
CA ALA A 26 1.45 5.22 -17.26
C ALA A 26 1.22 3.69 -17.24
N ASN A 27 2.20 2.94 -16.73
CA ASN A 27 2.13 1.48 -16.59
C ASN A 27 1.93 1.02 -15.15
N GLY A 28 1.83 1.96 -14.19
CA GLY A 28 1.81 1.68 -12.77
C GLY A 28 3.20 1.34 -12.23
N GLY A 29 3.26 0.76 -11.04
CA GLY A 29 4.51 0.44 -10.36
C GLY A 29 4.31 -0.29 -9.05
N CYS A 30 5.42 -0.75 -8.50
CA CYS A 30 5.49 -1.40 -7.20
C CYS A 30 6.22 -0.48 -6.22
N TRP A 31 5.79 -0.45 -4.96
CA TRP A 31 6.52 0.24 -3.91
C TRP A 31 6.71 -0.70 -2.73
N THR A 32 7.96 -0.95 -2.36
CA THR A 32 8.26 -1.90 -1.27
C THR A 32 8.12 -1.20 0.08
N TYR A 33 7.35 -1.81 0.97
CA TYR A 33 7.26 -1.43 2.37
C TYR A 33 7.88 -2.54 3.20
N TYR A 34 8.77 -2.15 4.10
CA TYR A 34 9.37 -3.04 5.07
C TYR A 34 8.60 -2.92 6.38
N ALA A 35 8.18 -4.05 6.94
CA ALA A 35 7.89 -4.09 8.36
C ALA A 35 9.23 -3.91 9.08
N SER A 36 9.34 -2.88 9.94
CA SER A 36 10.45 -2.82 10.89
C SER A 36 10.50 -4.14 11.66
N PRO A 37 11.70 -4.69 11.94
CA PRO A 37 11.79 -5.91 12.72
C PRO A 37 11.03 -5.73 14.03
N ASP A 38 10.28 -6.76 14.41
CA ASP A 38 9.57 -6.79 15.69
C ASP A 38 10.57 -6.41 16.79
N PRO A 39 10.35 -5.36 17.59
CA PRO A 39 11.29 -4.96 18.63
C PRO A 39 11.53 -6.09 19.66
N ARG A 40 10.62 -7.06 19.76
CA ARG A 40 10.76 -8.28 20.59
C ARG A 40 11.48 -9.41 19.87
N ASN A 41 11.62 -9.33 18.54
CA ASN A 41 12.35 -10.28 17.73
C ASN A 41 13.06 -9.57 16.56
N PRO A 42 14.26 -9.02 16.79
CA PRO A 42 15.00 -8.24 15.80
C PRO A 42 15.37 -9.05 14.54
N ARG A 43 15.30 -10.38 14.63
CA ARG A 43 15.53 -11.29 13.50
C ARG A 43 14.29 -11.51 12.65
N ALA A 44 13.08 -11.19 13.13
CA ALA A 44 11.86 -11.33 12.35
C ALA A 44 11.82 -10.25 11.25
N GLN A 45 11.74 -10.68 10.00
CA GLN A 45 11.66 -9.78 8.86
C GLN A 45 10.44 -10.14 8.01
N MET A 46 9.70 -9.10 7.66
CA MET A 46 8.57 -9.17 6.74
C MET A 46 8.62 -7.94 5.84
N SER A 47 8.36 -8.12 4.55
CA SER A 47 8.14 -7.01 3.64
C SER A 47 6.95 -7.29 2.74
N VAL A 48 6.25 -6.22 2.41
CA VAL A 48 5.12 -6.24 1.52
C VAL A 48 5.30 -5.16 0.46
N THR A 49 5.19 -5.57 -0.79
CA THR A 49 5.34 -4.69 -1.94
C THR A 49 4.02 -4.63 -2.69
N PRO A 50 3.13 -3.68 -2.37
CA PRO A 50 1.97 -3.37 -3.19
C PRO A 50 2.40 -2.98 -4.61
N CYS A 51 1.65 -3.50 -5.58
CA CYS A 51 1.86 -3.26 -6.99
C CYS A 51 0.52 -2.94 -7.66
N ILE A 52 0.59 -2.09 -8.67
CA ILE A 52 -0.50 -1.86 -9.60
C ILE A 52 0.10 -1.78 -10.99
N LYS A 53 -0.55 -2.40 -11.98
CA LYS A 53 -0.12 -2.27 -13.37
C LYS A 53 -1.28 -2.21 -14.34
N LYS A 54 -1.02 -1.62 -15.51
CA LYS A 54 -1.89 -1.76 -16.68
C LYS A 54 -1.61 -3.13 -17.31
N ALA A 55 -2.59 -4.05 -17.27
CA ALA A 55 -2.42 -5.40 -17.80
C ALA A 55 -2.68 -5.47 -19.31
N SER A 56 -3.63 -4.67 -19.79
CA SER A 56 -3.96 -4.48 -21.20
C SER A 56 -4.73 -3.17 -21.37
N ALA A 57 -5.14 -2.83 -22.59
CA ALA A 57 -5.91 -1.62 -22.87
C ALA A 57 -7.17 -1.55 -21.97
N GLY A 58 -7.24 -0.53 -21.12
CA GLY A 58 -8.35 -0.32 -20.21
C GLY A 58 -8.44 -1.31 -19.04
N VAL A 59 -7.44 -2.16 -18.79
CA VAL A 59 -7.47 -3.16 -17.70
C VAL A 59 -6.37 -2.90 -16.68
N VAL A 60 -6.76 -2.81 -15.42
CA VAL A 60 -5.89 -2.64 -14.26
C VAL A 60 -5.75 -3.95 -13.51
N ALA A 61 -4.52 -4.30 -13.12
CA ALA A 61 -4.19 -5.48 -12.35
C ALA A 61 -3.47 -5.10 -11.03
N PRO A 62 -4.19 -5.13 -9.90
CA PRO A 62 -3.59 -4.97 -8.57
C PRO A 62 -2.96 -6.27 -8.04
N SER A 63 -1.80 -6.14 -7.40
CA SER A 63 -1.11 -7.28 -6.77
C SER A 63 -0.25 -6.83 -5.58
N ALA A 64 0.32 -7.80 -4.88
CA ALA A 64 1.27 -7.59 -3.79
C ALA A 64 2.34 -8.68 -3.83
N LYS A 65 3.60 -8.33 -3.58
CA LYS A 65 4.65 -9.31 -3.25
C LYS A 65 4.81 -9.37 -1.74
N PHE A 66 4.97 -10.56 -1.20
CA PHE A 66 5.15 -10.78 0.21
C PHE A 66 6.41 -11.61 0.46
N THR A 67 7.28 -11.09 1.29
CA THR A 67 8.50 -11.77 1.73
C THR A 67 8.45 -11.86 3.24
N LYS A 68 8.76 -13.03 3.77
CA LYS A 68 8.98 -13.22 5.19
C LYS A 68 10.06 -14.26 5.43
N ASN A 69 10.83 -14.07 6.49
CA ASN A 69 11.82 -15.06 6.90
C ASN A 69 11.23 -16.07 7.90
N THR A 70 12.05 -17.05 8.28
CA THR A 70 11.68 -18.13 9.22
C THR A 70 11.44 -17.62 10.65
N HIS A 71 12.00 -16.47 11.01
CA HIS A 71 11.88 -15.88 12.33
C HIS A 71 10.56 -15.12 12.53
N TRP A 72 9.87 -14.74 11.43
CA TRP A 72 8.55 -14.13 11.50
C TRP A 72 7.46 -15.20 11.68
N LYS A 73 6.87 -15.23 12.87
CA LYS A 73 5.76 -16.13 13.20
C LYS A 73 4.46 -15.56 12.66
N THR A 74 3.77 -16.32 11.81
CA THR A 74 2.47 -15.91 11.28
C THR A 74 1.41 -15.97 12.37
N PRO A 75 0.75 -14.85 12.72
CA PRO A 75 -0.35 -14.86 13.67
C PRO A 75 -1.53 -15.69 13.15
N LYS A 76 -2.24 -16.36 14.05
CA LYS A 76 -3.46 -17.11 13.68
C LYS A 76 -4.50 -16.13 13.12
N GLY A 77 -5.05 -16.43 11.95
CA GLY A 77 -6.03 -15.57 11.28
C GLY A 77 -5.43 -14.34 10.58
N CYS A 78 -4.10 -14.28 10.40
CA CYS A 78 -3.45 -13.26 9.59
C CYS A 78 -3.93 -13.32 8.13
N GLN A 79 -4.26 -12.15 7.58
CA GLN A 79 -4.70 -11.97 6.20
C GLN A 79 -3.93 -10.86 5.51
N ILE A 80 -3.65 -11.05 4.21
CA ILE A 80 -3.12 -10.04 3.30
C ILE A 80 -4.28 -9.56 2.44
N ILE A 81 -4.74 -8.33 2.67
CA ILE A 81 -5.88 -7.73 1.98
C ILE A 81 -5.34 -6.74 0.95
N ILE A 82 -5.50 -7.07 -0.33
CA ILE A 82 -5.14 -6.22 -1.45
C ILE A 82 -6.38 -5.44 -1.85
N THR A 83 -6.31 -4.11 -1.85
CA THR A 83 -7.42 -3.21 -2.18
C THR A 83 -6.96 -2.20 -3.21
N ALA A 84 -7.53 -2.22 -4.41
CA ALA A 84 -7.32 -1.18 -5.39
C ALA A 84 -8.40 -0.10 -5.25
N VAL A 85 -7.99 1.15 -5.23
CA VAL A 85 -8.92 2.30 -5.18
C VAL A 85 -8.61 3.29 -6.29
N ARG A 86 -9.63 4.07 -6.64
CA ARG A 86 -9.47 5.26 -7.47
C ARG A 86 -9.09 6.45 -6.59
N ALA A 87 -8.11 7.24 -7.04
CA ALA A 87 -7.68 8.45 -6.38
C ALA A 87 -8.72 9.56 -6.56
N GLY A 88 -8.97 10.36 -5.52
CA GLY A 88 -10.00 11.40 -5.49
C GLY A 88 -11.23 10.96 -4.71
N ASP A 89 -12.01 10.03 -5.26
CA ASP A 89 -13.26 9.54 -4.65
C ASP A 89 -13.06 8.36 -3.67
N ARG A 90 -11.84 7.82 -3.57
CA ARG A 90 -11.47 6.66 -2.73
C ARG A 90 -12.36 5.43 -2.98
N LYS A 91 -12.99 5.34 -4.16
CA LYS A 91 -13.86 4.23 -4.52
C LYS A 91 -13.04 2.95 -4.61
N ILE A 92 -13.47 1.91 -3.90
CA ILE A 92 -12.87 0.58 -3.98
C ILE A 92 -13.26 -0.03 -5.33
N MET A 93 -12.26 -0.30 -6.17
CA MET A 93 -12.43 -0.87 -7.51
C MET A 93 -12.21 -2.39 -7.51
N SER A 94 -11.36 -2.87 -6.62
CA SER A 94 -11.07 -4.29 -6.47
C SER A 94 -10.57 -4.57 -5.05
N ARG A 95 -10.94 -5.71 -4.49
CA ARG A 95 -10.50 -6.14 -3.16
C ARG A 95 -10.41 -7.66 -3.10
N LYS A 96 -9.34 -8.19 -2.51
CA LYS A 96 -9.21 -9.61 -2.18
C LYS A 96 -8.36 -9.84 -0.95
N ALA A 97 -8.82 -10.74 -0.08
CA ALA A 97 -8.07 -11.21 1.07
C ALA A 97 -7.41 -12.56 0.76
N HIS A 98 -6.19 -12.76 1.25
CA HIS A 98 -5.44 -14.00 1.19
C HIS A 98 -4.97 -14.38 2.59
N ALA A 99 -4.88 -15.66 2.89
CA ALA A 99 -4.24 -16.10 4.12
C ALA A 99 -2.74 -15.76 4.08
N CYS A 100 -2.20 -15.27 5.20
CA CYS A 100 -0.76 -15.08 5.32
C CYS A 100 -0.03 -16.43 5.17
N PRO A 101 1.12 -16.48 4.47
CA PRO A 101 1.88 -17.72 4.34
C PRO A 101 2.39 -18.16 5.71
N THR A 102 2.34 -19.48 5.97
CA THR A 102 2.84 -20.09 7.22
C THR A 102 4.33 -20.39 7.15
N ALA A 103 4.84 -20.86 6.01
CA ALA A 103 6.26 -21.05 5.75
C ALA A 103 6.94 -19.76 5.28
N ALA A 104 8.27 -19.67 5.43
CA ALA A 104 9.07 -18.57 4.89
C ALA A 104 8.83 -18.41 3.38
N THR A 105 8.80 -17.17 2.90
CA THR A 105 8.54 -16.88 1.48
C THR A 105 9.46 -15.78 0.99
N ASN A 106 9.89 -15.88 -0.26
CA ASN A 106 10.61 -14.83 -0.95
C ASN A 106 9.78 -14.39 -2.16
N ASN A 107 9.37 -13.12 -2.20
CA ASN A 107 8.63 -12.49 -3.30
C ASN A 107 7.35 -13.25 -3.72
N LYS A 108 6.63 -13.88 -2.77
CA LYS A 108 5.38 -14.59 -3.09
C LYS A 108 4.34 -13.59 -3.56
N VAL A 109 3.79 -13.81 -4.76
CA VAL A 109 2.84 -12.89 -5.38
C VAL A 109 1.41 -13.25 -4.99
N PHE A 110 0.67 -12.26 -4.52
CA PHE A 110 -0.77 -12.31 -4.30
C PHE A 110 -1.44 -11.33 -5.26
N THR A 111 -2.58 -11.72 -5.83
CA THR A 111 -3.32 -10.90 -6.81
C THR A 111 -4.72 -10.60 -6.30
N ALA A 112 -5.25 -9.44 -6.67
CA ALA A 112 -6.67 -9.13 -6.55
C ALA A 112 -7.31 -9.15 -7.95
N PRO A 113 -8.66 -9.28 -8.05
CA PRO A 113 -9.35 -9.24 -9.33
C PRO A 113 -8.94 -8.03 -10.16
N THR A 114 -8.78 -8.23 -11.46
CA THR A 114 -8.57 -7.13 -12.39
C THR A 114 -9.87 -6.36 -12.56
N PHE A 115 -9.77 -5.09 -12.94
CA PHE A 115 -10.94 -4.27 -13.23
C PHE A 115 -10.69 -3.40 -14.46
N ARG A 116 -11.77 -3.03 -15.13
CA ARG A 116 -11.71 -2.09 -16.26
C ARG A 116 -11.71 -0.65 -15.75
N ALA A 117 -10.84 0.16 -16.34
CA ALA A 117 -10.75 1.59 -16.09
C ALA A 117 -10.37 2.29 -17.39
N THR A 118 -11.18 3.28 -17.79
CA THR A 118 -10.97 4.07 -19.01
C THR A 118 -10.27 5.40 -18.73
N SER A 119 -10.34 5.89 -17.50
CA SER A 119 -9.69 7.13 -17.09
C SER A 119 -9.48 7.17 -15.58
N GLY A 120 -8.55 8.01 -15.14
CA GLY A 120 -8.33 8.35 -13.73
C GLY A 120 -7.04 7.75 -13.18
N GLN A 121 -6.80 8.02 -11.89
CA GLN A 121 -5.63 7.52 -11.19
C GLN A 121 -6.04 6.43 -10.20
N TYR A 122 -5.27 5.36 -10.12
CA TYR A 122 -5.55 4.19 -9.30
C TYR A 122 -4.35 3.81 -8.47
N THR A 123 -4.56 3.24 -7.30
CA THR A 123 -3.46 2.73 -6.45
C THR A 123 -3.92 1.49 -5.71
N THR A 124 -2.97 0.62 -5.40
CA THR A 124 -3.19 -0.58 -4.60
C THR A 124 -2.70 -0.34 -3.19
N PHE A 125 -3.58 -0.54 -2.22
CA PHE A 125 -3.26 -0.67 -0.81
C PHE A 125 -3.17 -2.14 -0.43
N VAL A 126 -2.21 -2.47 0.43
CA VAL A 126 -2.10 -3.79 1.03
C VAL A 126 -2.13 -3.62 2.53
N LEU A 127 -3.02 -4.37 3.16
CA LEU A 127 -3.17 -4.48 4.60
C LEU A 127 -2.80 -5.89 5.04
N VAL A 128 -1.81 -6.02 5.91
CA VAL A 128 -1.54 -7.27 6.65
C VAL A 128 -2.23 -7.18 8.02
N THR A 129 -3.21 -8.04 8.28
CA THR A 129 -3.96 -8.06 9.54
C THR A 129 -3.20 -8.79 10.64
N LYS A 130 -3.52 -8.46 11.89
CA LYS A 130 -3.06 -9.19 13.09
C LYS A 130 -1.54 -9.20 13.31
N GLN A 131 -0.78 -8.31 12.69
CA GLN A 131 0.65 -8.13 13.00
C GLN A 131 0.92 -7.44 14.36
N ASP A 132 -0.09 -7.41 15.23
CA ASP A 132 -0.25 -6.63 16.48
C ASP A 132 -0.13 -5.09 16.34
N GLU A 133 -1.28 -4.43 16.54
CA GLU A 133 -1.58 -2.98 16.65
C GLU A 133 -1.21 -1.99 15.54
N LEU A 134 -0.43 -2.33 14.51
CA LEU A 134 -0.28 -1.47 13.34
C LEU A 134 -0.48 -2.26 12.06
N THR A 135 -1.75 -2.33 11.65
CA THR A 135 -2.23 -2.43 10.26
C THR A 135 -1.22 -1.79 9.30
N GLN A 136 -0.34 -2.60 8.68
CA GLN A 136 0.60 -2.06 7.70
C GLN A 136 -0.18 -1.71 6.46
N ASN A 137 -0.40 -0.42 6.25
CA ASN A 137 -1.07 0.09 5.07
C ASN A 137 -0.02 0.50 4.05
N ALA A 138 0.42 -0.47 3.26
CA ALA A 138 1.41 -0.26 2.20
C ALA A 138 0.69 0.18 0.93
N ARG A 139 1.18 1.22 0.23
CA ARG A 139 0.55 1.76 -0.99
C ARG A 139 1.46 1.71 -2.22
N SER A 140 0.98 1.18 -3.34
CA SER A 140 1.71 1.23 -4.60
C SER A 140 1.87 2.68 -5.11
N GLN A 141 2.72 2.86 -6.13
CA GLN A 141 2.64 4.05 -6.98
C GLN A 141 1.24 4.19 -7.59
N PHE A 142 0.91 5.40 -8.05
CA PHE A 142 -0.32 5.60 -8.79
C PHE A 142 -0.16 5.07 -10.22
N LEU A 143 -1.20 4.45 -10.74
CA LEU A 143 -1.38 4.14 -12.16
C LEU A 143 -2.31 5.18 -12.77
N LYS A 144 -1.88 5.84 -13.84
CA LYS A 144 -2.75 6.70 -14.64
C LYS A 144 -3.30 5.89 -15.83
N MET A 145 -4.62 5.81 -15.93
CA MET A 145 -5.32 5.18 -17.06
C MET A 145 -5.75 6.22 -18.10
#